data_AF-A0A835NBA6-F1
#
_entry.id   AF-A0A835NBA6-F1
#
_cell.length_a   1.000
_cell.length_b   1.000
_cell.length_c   1.000
_cell.angle_alpha   90.00
_cell.angle_beta   90.00
_cell.angle_gamma   90.00
#
_symmetry.space_group_name_H-M   'P 1'
#
loop_
_entity.id
_entity.type
_entity.pdbx_description
1 polymer ?
#
loop_
_entity_poly.entity_id
_entity_poly.type
_entity_poly.pdbx_seq_one_letter_code
_entity_poly.pdbx_strand_id
1 'polypeptide(L)'
;MEKKSSRDRYGEMSGTKIESHHKPEDFAVRGKEPKDEVQIYTWKDATLHELTDLVKEVAPEARRRNAKLSFAFVYPDKHGRFVLRVVGMTHSSGRRPDDHKALAELNFQIGDYLDVAIM
;
A
#
# COMPACT_ATOMS: atom_id res chain seq x y z
N MET A 1 -21.26 2.66 -15.92
CA MET A 1 -19.82 2.93 -16.10
C MET A 1 -19.60 4.40 -15.81
N GLU A 2 -19.31 4.73 -14.56
CA GLU A 2 -19.16 6.10 -14.10
C GLU A 2 -17.79 6.62 -14.51
N LYS A 3 -17.73 7.77 -15.16
CA LYS A 3 -16.48 8.36 -15.67
C LYS A 3 -15.69 8.90 -14.47
N LYS A 4 -14.69 8.15 -14.00
CA LYS A 4 -13.72 8.64 -13.01
C LYS A 4 -13.04 9.91 -13.54
N SER A 5 -13.18 11.00 -12.78
CA SER A 5 -12.71 12.35 -13.13
C SER A 5 -11.18 12.43 -13.12
N SER A 6 -10.57 13.16 -14.07
CA SER A 6 -9.10 13.20 -14.25
C SER A 6 -8.34 13.91 -13.13
N ARG A 7 -9.03 14.48 -12.12
CA ARG A 7 -8.45 15.18 -10.97
C ARG A 7 -8.10 14.26 -9.80
N ASP A 8 -8.52 13.00 -9.85
CA ASP A 8 -8.38 12.05 -8.73
C ASP A 8 -7.26 11.01 -8.97
N ARG A 9 -6.33 11.26 -9.90
CA ARG A 9 -5.19 10.37 -10.12
C ARG A 9 -4.15 10.58 -9.03
N TYR A 10 -4.01 9.62 -8.12
CA TYR A 10 -2.96 9.60 -7.12
C TYR A 10 -1.79 8.81 -7.72
N GLY A 11 -0.65 9.47 -7.95
CA GLY A 11 0.61 8.76 -8.13
C GLY A 11 1.09 8.36 -6.75
N GLU A 12 0.90 7.09 -6.39
CA GLU A 12 1.24 6.57 -5.06
C GLU A 12 2.54 5.77 -5.16
N MET A 13 3.46 6.04 -4.24
CA MET A 13 4.69 5.27 -4.08
C MET A 13 4.40 4.11 -3.13
N SER A 14 4.51 2.88 -3.63
CA SER A 14 4.38 1.68 -2.81
C SER A 14 5.72 0.99 -2.62
N GLY A 15 6.10 0.72 -1.38
CA GLY A 15 7.17 -0.22 -1.05
C GLY A 15 6.59 -1.61 -0.82
N THR A 16 7.17 -2.65 -1.41
CA THR A 16 6.79 -4.05 -1.13
C THR A 16 7.94 -4.78 -0.49
N LYS A 17 7.73 -5.53 0.60
CA LYS A 17 8.79 -6.31 1.26
C LYS A 17 8.31 -7.68 1.72
N ILE A 18 9.20 -8.66 1.66
CA ILE A 18 8.93 -10.03 2.10
C ILE A 18 9.12 -10.14 3.63
N GLU A 19 8.23 -10.87 4.29
CA GLU A 19 8.20 -11.23 5.73
C GLU A 19 7.96 -10.09 6.72
N SER A 20 8.21 -8.83 6.36
CA SER A 20 8.05 -7.70 7.29
C SER A 20 7.87 -6.38 6.56
N HIS A 21 7.33 -5.40 7.26
CA HIS A 21 7.30 -4.01 6.80
C HIS A 21 8.71 -3.40 6.74
N HIS A 22 8.87 -2.36 5.93
CA HIS A 22 10.05 -1.49 5.98
C HIS A 22 10.10 -0.72 7.31
N LYS A 23 11.29 -0.26 7.69
CA LYS A 23 11.39 0.64 8.84
C LYS A 23 10.91 2.03 8.41
N PRO A 24 10.18 2.78 9.25
CA PRO A 24 9.74 4.13 8.89
C PRO A 24 10.90 5.04 8.47
N GLU A 25 12.08 4.86 9.08
CA GLU A 25 13.27 5.66 8.77
C GLU A 25 13.80 5.42 7.34
N ASP A 26 13.46 4.29 6.71
CA ASP A 26 13.84 3.97 5.34
C ASP A 26 13.17 4.92 4.32
N PHE A 27 12.09 5.61 4.73
CA PHE A 27 11.36 6.60 3.92
C PHE A 27 11.76 8.05 4.21
N ALA A 28 12.68 8.29 5.17
CA ALA A 28 13.00 9.63 5.63
C ALA A 28 13.84 10.45 4.63
N VAL A 29 14.56 9.80 3.71
CA VAL A 29 15.47 10.47 2.78
C VAL A 29 14.96 10.29 1.36
N ARG A 30 14.48 11.40 0.77
CA ARG A 30 14.03 11.44 -0.61
C ARG A 30 15.12 11.00 -1.58
N GLY A 31 14.81 10.10 -2.50
CA GLY A 31 15.75 9.48 -3.43
C GLY A 31 16.54 8.30 -2.84
N LYS A 32 16.23 7.87 -1.61
CA LYS A 32 16.80 6.69 -0.94
C LYS A 32 15.72 5.78 -0.35
N GLU A 33 14.49 5.91 -0.85
CA GLU A 33 13.40 4.99 -0.56
C GLU A 33 13.79 3.54 -0.94
N PRO A 34 13.08 2.52 -0.39
CA PRO A 34 13.36 1.13 -0.70
C PRO A 34 13.45 0.84 -2.21
N LYS A 35 14.42 0.00 -2.61
CA LYS A 35 14.73 -0.24 -4.04
C LYS A 35 13.65 -1.04 -4.78
N ASP A 36 12.81 -1.73 -4.04
CA ASP A 36 11.63 -2.49 -4.44
C ASP A 36 10.36 -1.63 -4.47
N GLU A 37 10.53 -0.30 -4.50
CA GLU A 37 9.44 0.64 -4.71
C GLU A 37 8.82 0.51 -6.11
N VAL A 38 7.49 0.47 -6.13
CA VAL A 38 6.66 0.46 -7.33
C VAL A 38 5.74 1.68 -7.29
N GLN A 39 5.69 2.42 -8.39
CA GLN A 39 4.74 3.52 -8.58
C GLN A 39 3.40 2.93 -9.02
N ILE A 40 2.39 3.03 -8.17
CA ILE A 40 1.04 2.58 -8.45
C ILE A 40 0.17 3.80 -8.73
N TYR A 41 -0.48 3.80 -9.88
CA TYR A 41 -1.50 4.81 -10.20
C TYR A 41 -2.87 4.27 -9.84
N THR A 42 -3.45 4.80 -8.78
CA THR A 42 -4.75 4.37 -8.30
C THR A 42 -5.61 5.56 -7.84
N TRP A 43 -6.79 5.24 -7.34
CA TRP A 43 -7.77 6.19 -6.86
C TRP A 43 -8.06 5.95 -5.38
N LYS A 44 -8.53 6.98 -4.68
CA LYS A 44 -8.90 6.87 -3.26
C LYS A 44 -10.01 5.86 -2.96
N ASP A 45 -10.82 5.50 -3.94
CA ASP A 45 -11.84 4.44 -3.79
C ASP A 45 -11.27 3.04 -3.98
N ALA A 46 -9.99 2.89 -4.30
CA ALA A 46 -9.35 1.59 -4.42
C ALA A 46 -9.35 0.86 -3.08
N THR A 47 -9.79 -0.39 -3.14
CA THR A 47 -9.89 -1.28 -2.00
C THR A 47 -8.58 -2.02 -1.75
N LEU A 48 -8.36 -2.50 -0.53
CA LEU A 48 -7.20 -3.34 -0.23
C LEU A 48 -7.15 -4.61 -1.13
N HIS A 49 -8.32 -5.11 -1.56
CA HIS A 49 -8.38 -6.21 -2.53
C HIS A 49 -7.81 -5.83 -3.89
N GLU A 50 -8.20 -4.69 -4.46
CA GLU A 50 -7.66 -4.20 -5.74
C GLU A 50 -6.16 -3.93 -5.64
N LEU A 51 -5.69 -3.36 -4.51
CA LEU A 51 -4.26 -3.18 -4.25
C LEU A 51 -3.52 -4.51 -4.15
N THR A 52 -4.16 -5.54 -3.58
CA THR A 52 -3.59 -6.90 -3.53
C THR A 52 -3.38 -7.48 -4.92
N ASP A 53 -4.34 -7.28 -5.82
CA ASP A 53 -4.22 -7.77 -7.18
C ASP A 53 -3.13 -7.03 -7.97
N LEU A 54 -2.99 -5.71 -7.75
CA LEU A 54 -1.86 -4.94 -8.29
C LEU A 54 -0.51 -5.42 -7.76
N VAL A 55 -0.39 -5.68 -6.45
CA VAL A 55 0.85 -6.22 -5.86
C VAL A 55 1.19 -7.58 -6.45
N LYS A 56 0.21 -8.44 -6.73
CA LYS A 56 0.45 -9.72 -7.41
C LYS A 56 1.01 -9.55 -8.82
N GLU A 57 0.77 -8.45 -9.52
CA GLU A 57 1.34 -8.22 -10.86
C GLU A 57 2.86 -8.02 -10.79
N VAL A 58 3.34 -7.36 -9.73
CA VAL A 58 4.75 -6.95 -9.58
C VAL A 58 5.56 -7.84 -8.63
N ALA A 59 4.93 -8.50 -7.66
CA ALA A 59 5.56 -9.38 -6.68
C ALA A 59 4.95 -10.81 -6.74
N PRO A 60 5.62 -11.77 -7.43
CA PRO A 60 5.14 -13.14 -7.57
C PRO A 60 4.85 -13.86 -6.25
N GLU A 61 5.54 -13.50 -5.17
CA GLU A 61 5.37 -14.03 -3.81
C GLU A 61 3.95 -13.83 -3.29
N ALA A 62 3.29 -12.73 -3.65
CA ALA A 62 1.90 -12.44 -3.29
C ALA A 62 0.89 -13.39 -3.95
N ARG A 63 1.31 -14.18 -4.95
CA ARG A 63 0.44 -15.18 -5.62
C ARG A 63 0.40 -16.52 -4.89
N ARG A 64 1.28 -16.76 -3.90
CA ARG A 64 1.28 -18.01 -3.13
C ARG A 64 -0.08 -18.17 -2.44
N ARG A 65 -0.68 -19.37 -2.49
CA ARG A 65 -2.06 -19.62 -2.04
C ARG A 65 -2.35 -19.16 -0.61
N ASN A 66 -1.35 -19.24 0.27
CA ASN A 66 -1.43 -18.87 1.68
C ASN A 66 -0.84 -17.49 1.99
N ALA A 67 -0.40 -16.74 0.98
CA ALA A 67 0.20 -15.44 1.20
C ALA A 67 -0.79 -14.46 1.85
N LYS A 68 -0.27 -13.67 2.79
CA LYS A 68 -0.96 -12.58 3.47
C LYS A 68 -0.25 -11.29 3.11
N LEU A 69 -1.03 -10.26 2.80
CA LEU A 69 -0.52 -8.93 2.50
C LEU A 69 -0.98 -8.00 3.62
N SER A 70 -0.03 -7.54 4.44
CA SER A 70 -0.28 -6.51 5.45
C SER A 70 0.01 -5.15 4.83
N PHE A 71 -0.98 -4.26 4.88
CA PHE A 71 -0.88 -2.90 4.33
C PHE A 71 -0.64 -1.91 5.47
N ALA A 72 0.29 -1.00 5.26
CA ALA A 72 0.58 0.08 6.18
C ALA A 72 0.80 1.40 5.43
N PHE A 73 0.40 2.50 6.07
CA PHE A 73 0.75 3.83 5.58
C PHE A 73 2.01 4.30 6.29
N VAL A 74 2.90 4.94 5.55
CA VAL A 74 4.12 5.55 6.07
C VAL A 74 4.13 7.03 5.74
N TYR A 75 4.19 7.88 6.77
CA TYR A 75 4.03 9.33 6.63
C TYR A 75 4.75 10.08 7.76
N PRO A 76 5.14 11.35 7.58
CA PRO A 76 5.76 12.14 8.63
C PRO A 76 4.74 12.49 9.73
N ASP A 77 5.12 12.29 10.99
CA ASP A 77 4.39 12.79 12.15
C ASP A 77 4.50 14.32 12.26
N LYS A 78 3.85 14.89 13.28
CA LYS A 78 3.88 16.34 13.54
C LYS A 78 5.28 16.90 13.82
N HIS A 79 6.26 16.05 14.11
CA HIS A 79 7.65 16.39 14.37
C HIS A 79 8.56 16.08 13.17
N GLY A 80 7.99 15.68 12.03
CA GLY A 80 8.72 15.33 10.82
C GLY A 80 9.37 13.95 10.85
N ARG A 81 9.08 13.12 11.87
CA ARG A 81 9.58 11.74 11.92
C ARG A 81 8.60 10.83 11.21
N PHE A 82 9.09 10.03 10.27
CA PHE A 82 8.24 9.05 9.61
C PHE A 82 7.74 8.01 10.62
N VAL A 83 6.45 7.70 10.52
CA VAL A 83 5.78 6.67 11.31
C VAL A 83 5.09 5.69 10.37
N LEU A 84 4.96 4.44 10.81
CA LEU A 84 4.24 3.40 10.09
C LEU A 84 2.96 3.06 10.85
N ARG A 85 1.84 3.01 10.12
CA ARG A 85 0.53 2.63 10.65
C ARG A 85 -0.08 1.52 9.80
N VAL A 86 -0.18 0.32 10.36
CA VAL A 86 -0.88 -0.81 9.73
C VAL A 86 -2.37 -0.46 9.63
N VAL A 87 -2.96 -0.69 8.44
CA VAL A 87 -4.34 -0.29 8.11
C VAL A 87 -5.27 -1.45 7.79
N GLY A 88 -4.70 -2.59 7.39
CA GLY A 88 -5.47 -3.80 7.14
C GLY A 88 -4.62 -4.93 6.58
N MET A 89 -5.19 -6.12 6.51
CA MET A 89 -4.53 -7.29 5.97
C MET A 89 -5.46 -8.07 5.04
N THR A 90 -4.97 -8.37 3.84
CA THR A 90 -5.67 -9.25 2.89
C THR A 90 -4.96 -10.59 2.76
N HIS A 91 -5.60 -11.50 2.06
CA HIS A 91 -5.01 -12.77 1.66
C HIS A 91 -4.97 -12.85 0.15
N SER A 92 -3.98 -13.57 -0.38
CA SER A 92 -3.88 -13.83 -1.83
C SER A 92 -5.10 -14.55 -2.37
N SER A 93 -5.74 -15.39 -1.55
CA SER A 93 -6.94 -16.13 -1.87
C SER A 93 -7.96 -16.13 -0.71
N GLY A 94 -9.24 -16.11 -1.08
CA GLY A 94 -10.36 -16.08 -0.15
C GLY A 94 -10.65 -14.67 0.37
N ARG A 95 -11.94 -14.39 0.61
CA ARG A 95 -12.36 -13.07 1.11
C ARG A 95 -12.08 -12.89 2.60
N ARG A 96 -11.73 -11.67 2.99
CA ARG A 96 -11.51 -11.23 4.37
C ARG A 96 -12.26 -9.94 4.68
N PRO A 97 -12.48 -9.64 5.98
CA PRO A 97 -13.15 -8.41 6.38
C PRO A 97 -12.44 -7.14 5.89
N ASP A 98 -11.12 -7.14 5.74
CA ASP A 98 -10.40 -5.92 5.35
C ASP A 98 -10.39 -5.67 3.83
N ASP A 99 -10.77 -6.66 3.02
CA ASP A 99 -10.67 -6.61 1.55
C ASP A 99 -11.43 -5.43 0.94
N HIS A 100 -12.55 -5.04 1.55
CA HIS A 100 -13.43 -3.98 1.02
C HIS A 100 -13.06 -2.57 1.52
N LYS A 101 -12.10 -2.44 2.44
CA LYS A 101 -11.69 -1.15 2.97
C LYS A 101 -11.02 -0.35 1.86
N ALA A 102 -11.55 0.83 1.57
CA ALA A 102 -10.97 1.74 0.59
C ALA A 102 -9.91 2.66 1.20
N LEU A 103 -8.96 3.13 0.39
CA LEU A 103 -7.93 4.10 0.82
C LEU A 103 -8.55 5.36 1.47
N ALA A 104 -9.68 5.84 0.93
CA ALA A 104 -10.44 6.96 1.47
C ALA A 104 -10.92 6.69 2.91
N GLU A 105 -11.46 5.50 3.17
CA GLU A 105 -11.99 5.11 4.48
C GLU A 105 -10.87 4.94 5.53
N LEU A 106 -9.66 4.61 5.05
CA LEU A 106 -8.46 4.44 5.86
C LEU A 106 -7.72 5.77 6.13
N ASN A 107 -8.25 6.88 5.61
CA ASN A 107 -7.69 8.23 5.68
C ASN A 107 -6.32 8.36 4.99
N PHE A 108 -6.14 7.72 3.84
CA PHE A 108 -4.94 7.90 3.02
C PHE A 108 -4.84 9.33 2.47
N GLN A 109 -3.65 9.92 2.51
CA GLN A 109 -3.38 11.27 2.03
C GLN A 109 -2.35 11.29 0.89
N ILE A 110 -2.42 12.35 0.07
CA ILE A 110 -1.40 12.57 -0.97
C ILE A 110 -0.06 12.79 -0.27
N GLY A 111 0.94 12.02 -0.66
CA GLY A 111 2.28 12.09 -0.09
C GLY A 111 2.55 11.04 1.00
N ASP A 112 1.53 10.29 1.41
CA ASP A 112 1.74 9.07 2.19
C ASP A 112 2.35 7.99 1.29
N TYR A 113 3.24 7.18 1.85
CA TYR A 113 3.72 5.95 1.23
C TYR A 113 2.81 4.78 1.62
N LEU A 114 2.64 3.83 0.69
CA LEU A 114 1.94 2.56 0.95
C LEU A 114 2.95 1.42 1.07
N ASP A 115 3.21 0.94 2.28
CA ASP A 115 4.08 -0.20 2.52
C ASP A 115 3.29 -1.51 2.61
N VAL A 116 3.72 -2.53 1.88
CA VAL A 116 3.06 -3.83 1.81
C VAL A 116 4.03 -4.94 2.22
N ALA A 117 3.75 -5.59 3.34
CA ALA A 117 4.48 -6.77 3.78
C ALA A 117 3.80 -8.05 3.27
N ILE A 118 4.54 -8.91 2.56
CA ILE A 118 4.08 -10.19 2.01
C ILE A 118 4.61 -11.33 2.88
N MET A 119 3.71 -12.10 3.51
CA MET A 119 4.01 -13.24 4.40
C MET A 119 3.40 -14.54 3.87
#